data_AF-A0A6B9YWR8-F1
#
_entry.id   AF-A0A6B9YWR8-F1
#
_cell.length_a   1.000
_cell.length_b   1.000
_cell.length_c   1.000
_cell.angle_alpha   90.00
_cell.angle_beta   90.00
_cell.angle_gamma   90.00
#
_symmetry.space_group_name_H-M   'P 1'
#
loop_
_entity.id
_entity.type
_entity.pdbx_description
1 polymer ?
#
loop_
_entity_poly.entity_id
_entity_poly.type
_entity_poly.pdbx_seq_one_letter_code
_entity_poly.pdbx_strand_id
1 'polypeptide(L)'
;MKAGRQGLNDQDQHSSRADRFEEGFTLIELLIVMSVMLILMTLAVPQMLKLTKQAHETSAIQSVRTIVQAELQYNSMYPGNGFACSLSQLGGDPKSGAPSAQAAQLIDVGLATGNKAGYTFAITNCNKVTVNNQDMYTSYEVTAVPTSVGKSGDRGFCSDENNRITFDPAGGTNCTQPIQ
;
A
#
# COMPACT_ATOMS: atom_id res chain seq x y z
N MET A 1 -8.64 41.84 89.08
CA MET A 1 -8.00 41.56 87.77
C MET A 1 -8.30 42.74 86.86
N LYS A 2 -7.28 43.58 86.62
CA LYS A 2 -7.35 44.85 85.89
C LYS A 2 -6.62 44.67 84.57
N ALA A 3 -7.11 45.41 83.58
CA ALA A 3 -6.67 45.57 82.21
C ALA A 3 -5.15 45.61 81.97
N GLY A 4 -4.77 45.36 80.71
CA GLY A 4 -3.84 46.28 80.06
C GLY A 4 -2.77 45.65 79.16
N ARG A 5 -3.09 45.67 77.86
CA ARG A 5 -2.30 46.24 76.76
C ARG A 5 -0.89 45.71 76.42
N GLN A 6 -0.74 45.59 75.09
CA GLN A 6 0.45 45.83 74.25
C GLN A 6 1.53 44.74 74.27
N GLY A 7 2.11 44.35 73.14
CA GLY A 7 1.99 44.83 71.78
C GLY A 7 2.89 44.01 70.85
N LEU A 8 2.74 44.28 69.55
CA LEU A 8 3.73 44.21 68.47
C LEU A 8 4.62 42.95 68.39
N ASN A 9 4.48 42.22 67.28
CA ASN A 9 5.67 41.87 66.51
C ASN A 9 5.30 41.70 65.04
N ASP A 10 5.76 42.70 64.28
CA ASP A 10 6.09 42.63 62.87
C ASP A 10 6.83 41.33 62.53
N GLN A 11 6.36 40.68 61.46
CA GLN A 11 7.23 39.98 60.53
C GLN A 11 6.51 39.91 59.19
N ASP A 12 6.77 40.95 58.39
CA ASP A 12 6.54 41.02 56.96
C ASP A 12 7.13 39.77 56.26
N GLN A 13 6.25 38.83 55.92
CA GLN A 13 6.57 37.82 54.92
C GLN A 13 6.47 38.47 53.55
N HIS A 14 7.60 39.04 53.11
CA HIS A 14 7.79 39.47 51.73
C HIS A 14 7.86 38.21 50.85
N SER A 15 6.68 37.67 50.50
CA SER A 15 6.50 36.60 49.54
C SER A 15 6.95 37.11 48.18
N SER A 16 8.20 36.80 47.80
CA SER A 16 8.71 36.96 46.45
C SER A 16 7.91 36.04 45.52
N ARG A 17 6.78 36.55 45.03
CA ARG A 17 6.11 36.03 43.85
C ARG A 17 7.11 36.12 42.70
N ALA A 18 7.69 34.99 42.33
CA ALA A 18 8.31 34.86 41.01
C ALA A 18 7.18 35.07 40.00
N ASP A 19 7.12 36.27 39.41
CA ASP A 19 6.33 36.53 38.22
C ASP A 19 6.80 35.54 37.16
N ARG A 20 5.98 34.52 36.94
CA ARG A 20 6.10 33.69 35.75
C ARG A 20 5.68 34.60 34.61
N PHE A 21 6.65 35.15 33.89
CA PHE A 21 6.39 35.74 32.60
C PHE A 21 5.81 34.62 31.73
N GLU A 22 4.49 34.57 31.63
CA GLU A 22 3.80 33.86 30.57
C GLU A 22 4.10 34.65 29.29
N GLU A 23 5.24 34.36 28.67
CA GLU A 23 5.57 34.79 27.33
C GLU A 23 4.57 34.13 26.37
N GLY A 24 3.44 34.79 26.19
CA GLY A 24 2.39 34.36 25.27
C GLY A 24 2.83 34.55 23.82
N PHE A 25 2.69 33.50 23.02
CA PHE A 25 2.84 33.57 21.55
C PHE A 25 1.92 34.66 20.99
N THR A 26 2.47 35.57 20.19
CA THR A 26 1.65 36.61 19.57
C THR A 26 0.78 36.00 18.47
N LEU A 27 -0.44 36.53 18.24
CA LEU A 27 -1.28 36.12 17.10
C LEU A 27 -0.55 36.31 15.77
N ILE A 28 0.27 37.36 15.68
CA ILE A 28 1.06 37.66 14.47
C ILE A 28 2.15 36.61 14.22
N GLU A 29 2.82 36.09 15.26
CA GLU A 29 3.77 34.98 15.11
C GLU A 29 3.06 33.74 14.61
N LEU A 30 1.91 33.39 15.19
CA LEU A 30 1.16 32.23 14.74
C LEU A 30 0.71 32.37 13.29
N LEU A 31 0.31 33.58 12.86
CA LEU A 31 -0.06 33.85 11.47
C LEU A 31 1.13 33.70 10.51
N ILE A 32 2.31 34.20 10.88
CA ILE A 32 3.52 34.03 10.05
C ILE A 32 3.89 32.56 9.95
N VAL A 33 3.86 31.82 11.07
CA VAL A 33 4.16 30.38 11.08
C VAL A 33 3.18 29.61 10.20
N MET A 34 1.88 29.84 10.34
CA MET A 34 0.86 29.21 9.51
C MET A 34 1.05 29.55 8.03
N SER A 35 1.40 30.81 7.72
CA SER A 35 1.63 31.23 6.33
C SER A 35 2.80 30.49 5.68
N VAL A 36 3.93 30.35 6.39
CA VAL A 36 5.11 29.63 5.88
C VAL A 36 4.82 28.14 5.75
N MET A 37 4.11 27.54 6.72
CA MET A 37 3.71 26.12 6.64
C MET A 37 2.83 25.84 5.42
N LEU A 38 1.85 26.70 5.11
CA LEU A 38 0.95 26.54 3.95
C LEU A 38 1.68 26.65 2.60
N ILE A 39 2.67 27.54 2.51
CA ILE A 39 3.51 27.67 1.31
C ILE A 39 4.30 26.37 1.08
N LEU A 40 4.92 25.83 2.12
CA LEU A 40 5.67 24.58 2.03
C LEU A 40 4.76 23.39 1.68
N MET A 41 3.58 23.30 2.30
CA MET A 41 2.60 22.24 2.01
C MET A 41 2.13 22.27 0.55
N THR A 42 1.88 23.46 -0.01
CA THR A 42 1.39 23.61 -1.38
C THR A 42 2.39 23.08 -2.42
N LEU A 43 3.69 23.22 -2.16
CA LEU A 43 4.75 22.65 -3.01
C LEU A 43 4.96 21.15 -2.77
N ALA A 44 4.79 20.69 -1.53
CA ALA A 44 5.02 19.29 -1.14
C ALA A 44 3.92 18.33 -1.63
N VAL A 45 2.64 18.72 -1.54
CA VAL A 45 1.49 17.89 -1.92
C VAL A 45 1.59 17.33 -3.36
N PRO A 46 1.86 18.13 -4.42
CA PRO A 46 1.91 17.59 -5.78
C PRO A 46 3.06 16.59 -5.97
N GLN A 47 4.21 16.81 -5.30
CA GLN A 47 5.34 15.89 -5.34
C GLN A 47 5.01 14.58 -4.62
N MET A 48 4.34 14.65 -3.47
CA MET A 48 3.93 13.47 -2.71
C MET A 48 2.97 12.58 -3.51
N LEU A 49 2.00 13.18 -4.23
CA LEU A 49 1.08 12.42 -5.09
C LEU A 49 1.83 11.67 -6.22
N LYS A 50 2.82 12.30 -6.85
CA LYS A 50 3.65 11.66 -7.87
C LYS A 50 4.46 10.49 -7.30
N LEU A 51 5.08 10.67 -6.14
CA LEU A 51 5.87 9.62 -5.47
C LEU A 51 5.00 8.43 -5.08
N THR A 52 3.81 8.68 -4.55
CA THR A 52 2.85 7.63 -4.19
C THR A 52 2.42 6.82 -5.42
N LYS A 53 2.12 7.47 -6.55
CA LYS A 53 1.83 6.76 -7.82
C LYS A 53 2.99 5.89 -8.28
N GLN A 54 4.23 6.41 -8.24
CA GLN A 54 5.42 5.64 -8.62
C GLN A 54 5.65 4.45 -7.68
N ALA A 55 5.39 4.61 -6.38
CA ALA A 55 5.47 3.52 -5.41
C ALA A 55 4.41 2.44 -5.68
N HIS A 56 3.19 2.83 -6.02
CA HIS A 56 2.12 1.91 -6.42
C HIS A 56 2.48 1.15 -7.70
N GLU A 57 2.96 1.83 -8.75
CA GLU A 57 3.42 1.19 -9.98
C GLU A 57 4.57 0.21 -9.72
N THR A 58 5.54 0.59 -8.88
CA THR A 58 6.65 -0.29 -8.50
C THR A 58 6.14 -1.53 -7.75
N SER A 59 5.22 -1.34 -6.81
CA SER A 59 4.58 -2.45 -6.09
C SER A 59 3.81 -3.37 -7.02
N ALA A 60 3.14 -2.82 -8.04
CA ALA A 60 2.42 -3.58 -9.04
C ALA A 60 3.37 -4.45 -9.87
N ILE A 61 4.46 -3.89 -10.40
CA ILE A 61 5.46 -4.64 -11.17
C ILE A 61 6.03 -5.79 -10.34
N GLN A 62 6.38 -5.54 -9.08
CA GLN A 62 6.89 -6.61 -8.20
C GLN A 62 5.84 -7.67 -7.91
N SER A 63 4.58 -7.27 -7.70
CA SER A 63 3.49 -8.21 -7.45
C SER A 63 3.18 -9.06 -8.69
N VAL A 64 3.24 -8.50 -9.89
CA VAL A 64 3.16 -9.27 -11.15
C VAL A 64 4.29 -10.31 -11.22
N ARG A 65 5.54 -9.93 -10.91
CA ARG A 65 6.66 -10.88 -10.84
C ARG A 65 6.40 -11.98 -9.82
N THR A 66 5.92 -11.64 -8.63
CA THR A 66 5.57 -12.63 -7.59
C THR A 66 4.50 -13.60 -8.09
N ILE A 67 3.46 -13.13 -8.77
CA ILE A 67 2.41 -14.00 -9.33
C ILE A 67 3.00 -14.94 -10.39
N VAL A 68 3.80 -14.43 -11.32
CA VAL A 68 4.43 -15.28 -12.35
C VAL A 68 5.35 -16.34 -11.75
N GLN A 69 6.14 -16.00 -10.72
CA GLN A 69 6.96 -17.00 -10.03
C GLN A 69 6.10 -18.04 -9.28
N ALA A 70 4.97 -17.61 -8.70
CA ALA A 70 4.03 -18.51 -8.06
C ALA A 70 3.34 -19.44 -9.09
N GLU A 71 3.02 -18.97 -10.30
CA GLU A 71 2.49 -19.79 -11.39
C GLU A 71 3.46 -20.91 -11.80
N LEU A 72 4.75 -20.57 -11.94
CA LEU A 72 5.79 -21.57 -12.23
C LEU A 72 5.90 -22.62 -11.11
N GLN A 73 5.85 -22.20 -9.85
CA GLN A 73 5.85 -23.12 -8.71
C GLN A 73 4.58 -23.97 -8.65
N TYR A 74 3.41 -23.36 -8.89
CA TYR A 74 2.12 -24.05 -8.92
C TYR A 74 2.11 -25.17 -9.95
N ASN A 75 2.56 -24.89 -11.17
CA ASN A 75 2.65 -25.89 -12.24
C ASN A 75 3.61 -27.04 -11.87
N SER A 76 4.71 -26.75 -11.17
CA SER A 76 5.61 -27.79 -10.67
C SER A 76 5.00 -28.63 -9.55
N MET A 77 4.16 -28.06 -8.69
CA MET A 77 3.54 -28.75 -7.56
C MET A 77 2.28 -29.53 -7.97
N TYR A 78 1.54 -29.02 -8.95
CA TYR A 78 0.26 -29.53 -9.39
C TYR A 78 0.21 -29.74 -10.92
N PRO A 79 1.12 -30.54 -11.50
CA PRO A 79 1.29 -30.65 -12.95
C PRO A 79 0.04 -31.13 -13.69
N GLY A 80 -0.86 -31.86 -13.02
CA GLY A 80 -2.14 -32.27 -13.59
C GLY A 80 -3.12 -31.11 -13.88
N ASN A 81 -2.95 -29.97 -13.20
CA ASN A 81 -3.77 -28.77 -13.42
C ASN A 81 -3.09 -27.76 -14.36
N GLY A 82 -1.77 -27.89 -14.58
CA GLY A 82 -0.99 -26.90 -15.30
C GLY A 82 -0.81 -25.62 -14.47
N PHE A 83 -1.03 -24.47 -15.09
CA PHE A 83 -1.04 -23.17 -14.41
C PHE A 83 -2.35 -22.93 -13.64
N ALA A 84 -2.32 -21.99 -12.69
CA ALA A 84 -3.53 -21.51 -12.07
C ALA A 84 -4.26 -20.54 -13.01
N CYS A 85 -5.58 -20.44 -12.86
CA CYS A 85 -6.40 -19.49 -13.63
C CYS A 85 -7.14 -18.50 -12.70
N SER A 86 -6.74 -18.44 -11.43
CA SER A 86 -7.28 -17.49 -10.47
C SER A 86 -6.29 -17.24 -9.35
N LEU A 87 -6.27 -16.01 -8.82
CA LEU A 87 -5.36 -15.64 -7.74
C LEU A 87 -5.65 -16.41 -6.44
N SER A 88 -6.89 -16.84 -6.23
CA SER A 88 -7.27 -17.67 -5.09
C SER A 88 -6.60 -19.06 -5.11
N GLN A 89 -6.38 -19.65 -6.28
CA GLN A 89 -5.69 -20.94 -6.41
C GLN A 89 -4.21 -20.82 -6.02
N LEU A 90 -3.55 -19.72 -6.37
CA LEU A 90 -2.19 -19.44 -5.95
C LEU A 90 -2.10 -19.06 -4.47
N GLY A 91 -3.13 -18.41 -3.95
CA GLY A 91 -3.22 -17.99 -2.56
C GLY A 91 -3.83 -19.05 -1.64
N GLY A 92 -4.55 -18.58 -0.64
CA GLY A 92 -5.14 -19.39 0.43
C GLY A 92 -4.66 -18.91 1.80
N ASP A 93 -5.54 -18.95 2.79
CA ASP A 93 -5.15 -18.64 4.18
C ASP A 93 -4.43 -19.87 4.77
N PRO A 94 -3.17 -19.74 5.23
CA PRO A 94 -2.42 -20.82 5.89
C PRO A 94 -3.13 -21.47 7.09
N LYS A 95 -4.09 -20.77 7.70
CA LYS A 95 -4.91 -21.27 8.81
C LYS A 95 -6.05 -22.20 8.36
N SER A 96 -6.34 -22.25 7.06
CA SER A 96 -7.45 -23.03 6.49
C SER A 96 -7.11 -24.50 6.26
N GLY A 97 -5.84 -24.89 6.42
CA GLY A 97 -5.36 -26.25 6.20
C GLY A 97 -4.07 -26.30 5.39
N ALA A 98 -3.68 -27.51 5.00
CA ALA A 98 -2.50 -27.73 4.17
C ALA A 98 -2.70 -27.23 2.72
N PRO A 99 -1.64 -26.83 2.00
CA PRO A 99 -1.71 -26.43 0.60
C PRO A 99 -2.36 -27.47 -0.31
N SER A 100 -3.21 -27.01 -1.23
CA SER A 100 -3.87 -27.81 -2.25
C SER A 100 -3.93 -27.07 -3.59
N ALA A 101 -4.32 -27.73 -4.68
CA ALA A 101 -4.46 -27.07 -5.99
C ALA A 101 -5.51 -25.94 -6.00
N GLN A 102 -6.44 -25.92 -5.04
CA GLN A 102 -7.44 -24.85 -4.92
C GLN A 102 -6.99 -23.73 -3.98
N ALA A 103 -5.92 -23.93 -3.21
CA ALA A 103 -5.36 -23.00 -2.25
C ALA A 103 -3.88 -23.36 -1.98
N ALA A 104 -3.00 -23.00 -2.93
CA ALA A 104 -1.60 -23.43 -2.94
C ALA A 104 -0.71 -22.68 -1.93
N GLN A 105 -1.18 -21.56 -1.37
CA GLN A 105 -0.48 -20.74 -0.38
C GLN A 105 0.90 -20.24 -0.86
N LEU A 106 1.04 -20.00 -2.16
CA LEU A 106 2.27 -19.55 -2.82
C LEU A 106 2.42 -18.02 -2.86
N ILE A 107 1.29 -17.30 -2.76
CA ILE A 107 1.27 -15.85 -2.64
C ILE A 107 0.59 -15.42 -1.35
N ASP A 108 0.95 -14.24 -0.86
CA ASP A 108 0.32 -13.62 0.31
C ASP A 108 -1.19 -13.42 0.12
N VAL A 109 -1.94 -13.58 1.21
CA VAL A 109 -3.41 -13.48 1.21
C VAL A 109 -3.91 -12.13 0.69
N GLY A 110 -3.19 -11.04 0.95
CA GLY A 110 -3.53 -9.72 0.44
C GLY A 110 -3.46 -9.65 -1.08
N LEU A 111 -2.43 -10.22 -1.69
CA LEU A 111 -2.29 -10.29 -3.14
C LEU A 111 -3.30 -11.26 -3.78
N ALA A 112 -3.62 -12.36 -3.08
CA ALA A 112 -4.62 -13.33 -3.53
C ALA A 112 -6.03 -12.74 -3.67
N THR A 113 -6.34 -11.64 -2.97
CA THR A 113 -7.61 -10.91 -3.11
C THR A 113 -7.73 -10.13 -4.44
N GLY A 114 -6.63 -10.00 -5.18
CA GLY A 114 -6.56 -9.23 -6.40
C GLY A 114 -6.49 -7.72 -6.19
N ASN A 115 -6.30 -7.20 -4.98
CA ASN A 115 -6.14 -5.76 -4.76
C ASN A 115 -4.94 -5.47 -3.87
N LYS A 116 -4.00 -4.66 -4.36
CA LYS A 116 -2.80 -4.28 -3.60
C LYS A 116 -2.26 -2.94 -4.09
N ALA A 117 -1.92 -2.07 -3.14
CA ALA A 117 -1.23 -0.80 -3.40
C ALA A 117 -1.86 0.02 -4.56
N GLY A 118 -3.19 0.17 -4.58
CA GLY A 118 -3.88 0.97 -5.60
C GLY A 118 -4.01 0.31 -6.97
N TYR A 119 -3.72 -0.99 -7.08
CA TYR A 119 -3.84 -1.79 -8.29
C TYR A 119 -4.76 -2.99 -8.08
N THR A 120 -5.48 -3.36 -9.13
CA THR A 120 -6.27 -4.58 -9.23
C THR A 120 -5.53 -5.57 -10.12
N PHE A 121 -5.36 -6.78 -9.61
CA PHE A 121 -4.65 -7.90 -10.22
C PHE A 121 -5.64 -8.98 -10.62
N ALA A 122 -5.42 -9.60 -11.77
CA ALA A 122 -6.19 -10.75 -12.22
C ALA A 122 -5.32 -11.70 -13.03
N ILE A 123 -5.70 -12.97 -13.02
CA ILE A 123 -5.24 -13.96 -14.00
C ILE A 123 -6.39 -14.13 -15.00
N THR A 124 -6.08 -13.97 -16.27
CA THR A 124 -7.02 -13.91 -17.40
C THR A 124 -6.47 -14.69 -18.59
N ASN A 125 -7.23 -14.76 -19.68
CA ASN A 125 -6.80 -15.38 -20.94
C ASN A 125 -6.23 -16.80 -20.79
N CYS A 126 -6.78 -17.55 -19.82
CA CYS A 126 -6.32 -18.91 -19.57
C CYS A 126 -6.79 -19.84 -20.69
N ASN A 127 -5.85 -20.50 -21.36
CA ASN A 127 -6.17 -21.56 -22.31
C ASN A 127 -5.93 -22.90 -21.66
N LYS A 128 -6.83 -23.86 -21.93
CA LYS A 128 -6.76 -25.20 -21.37
C LYS A 128 -6.79 -26.28 -22.43
N VAL A 129 -6.15 -27.39 -22.11
CA VAL A 129 -6.28 -28.66 -22.82
C VAL A 129 -6.86 -29.69 -21.85
N THR A 130 -7.73 -30.56 -22.34
CA THR A 130 -8.27 -31.65 -21.52
C THR A 130 -7.49 -32.92 -21.81
N VAL A 131 -6.81 -33.45 -20.80
CA VAL A 131 -6.04 -34.71 -20.88
C VAL A 131 -6.63 -35.68 -19.86
N ASN A 132 -6.97 -36.90 -20.29
CA ASN A 132 -7.56 -37.92 -19.41
C ASN A 132 -8.77 -37.41 -18.59
N ASN A 133 -9.68 -36.64 -19.21
CA ASN A 133 -10.83 -36.01 -18.55
C ASN A 133 -10.47 -35.04 -17.40
N GLN A 134 -9.27 -34.47 -17.41
CA GLN A 134 -8.85 -33.38 -16.52
C GLN A 134 -8.41 -32.18 -17.34
N ASP A 135 -8.84 -30.99 -16.92
CA ASP A 135 -8.46 -29.74 -17.56
C ASP A 135 -7.10 -29.27 -17.02
N MET A 136 -6.18 -28.99 -17.94
CA MET A 136 -4.85 -28.47 -17.67
C MET A 136 -4.68 -27.12 -18.36
N TYR A 137 -4.42 -26.06 -17.61
CA TYR A 137 -4.16 -24.73 -18.18
C TYR A 137 -2.73 -24.62 -18.69
N THR A 138 -2.56 -24.27 -19.96
CA THR A 138 -1.26 -24.25 -20.65
C THR A 138 -0.71 -22.86 -20.89
N SER A 139 -1.55 -21.82 -20.80
CA SER A 139 -1.16 -20.42 -20.90
C SER A 139 -2.06 -19.57 -20.02
N TYR A 140 -1.58 -18.39 -19.65
CA TYR A 140 -2.34 -17.41 -18.86
C TYR A 140 -1.80 -16.01 -19.10
N GLU A 141 -2.57 -15.01 -18.69
CA GLU A 141 -2.10 -13.63 -18.64
C GLU A 141 -2.40 -13.05 -17.26
N VAL A 142 -1.35 -12.56 -16.58
CA VAL A 142 -1.46 -11.76 -15.37
C VAL A 142 -1.62 -10.32 -15.79
N THR A 143 -2.65 -9.65 -15.28
CA THR A 143 -2.87 -8.22 -15.46
C THR A 143 -2.81 -7.50 -14.12
N ALA A 144 -2.34 -6.25 -14.14
CA ALA A 144 -2.34 -5.33 -13.02
C ALA A 144 -2.72 -3.94 -13.51
N VAL A 145 -3.94 -3.50 -13.23
CA VAL A 145 -4.47 -2.20 -13.65
C VAL A 145 -4.66 -1.28 -12.45
N PRO A 146 -4.38 0.02 -12.55
CA PRO A 146 -4.64 0.96 -11.47
C PRO A 146 -6.14 1.00 -11.16
N THR A 147 -6.50 0.97 -9.88
CA THR A 147 -7.90 1.12 -9.44
C THR A 147 -8.53 2.45 -9.85
N SER A 148 -7.70 3.48 -10.06
CA SER A 148 -8.10 4.75 -10.67
C SER A 148 -6.95 5.33 -11.47
N VAL A 149 -7.05 5.23 -12.80
CA VAL A 149 -6.09 5.82 -13.75
C VAL A 149 -5.92 7.33 -13.47
N GLY A 150 -4.67 7.80 -13.44
CA GLY A 150 -4.34 9.19 -13.14
C GLY A 150 -4.17 9.48 -11.64
N LYS A 151 -4.71 8.63 -10.76
CA LYS A 151 -4.69 8.80 -9.30
C LYS A 151 -3.87 7.75 -8.57
N SER A 152 -4.19 6.47 -8.72
CA SER A 152 -3.45 5.38 -8.07
C SER A 152 -2.27 4.89 -8.91
N GLY A 153 -2.33 5.11 -10.22
CA GLY A 153 -1.25 4.87 -11.17
C GLY A 153 -1.67 5.33 -12.56
N ASP A 154 -0.71 5.43 -13.48
CA ASP A 154 -0.97 5.88 -14.86
C ASP A 154 -0.92 4.71 -15.84
N ARG A 155 -0.14 3.66 -15.53
CA ARG A 155 0.11 2.52 -16.41
C ARG A 155 -0.53 1.24 -15.90
N GLY A 156 -1.01 0.40 -16.82
CA GLY A 156 -1.36 -0.99 -16.56
C GLY A 156 -0.18 -1.89 -16.90
N PHE A 157 -0.07 -3.05 -16.26
CA PHE A 157 1.02 -4.01 -16.48
C PHE A 157 0.46 -5.38 -16.78
N CYS A 158 1.10 -6.10 -17.69
CA CYS A 158 0.72 -7.47 -18.04
C CYS A 158 1.96 -8.36 -18.12
N SER A 159 1.79 -9.64 -17.82
CA SER A 159 2.80 -10.67 -18.04
C SER A 159 2.14 -11.99 -18.39
N ASP A 160 2.86 -12.82 -19.14
CA ASP A 160 2.43 -14.15 -19.58
C ASP A 160 3.32 -15.25 -18.97
N GLU A 161 3.09 -16.50 -19.36
CA GLU A 161 3.90 -17.67 -18.99
C GLU A 161 5.36 -17.59 -19.47
N ASN A 162 5.68 -16.68 -20.41
CA ASN A 162 7.04 -16.44 -20.88
C ASN A 162 7.81 -15.47 -19.98
N ASN A 163 7.21 -15.06 -18.85
CA ASN A 163 7.81 -14.17 -17.85
C ASN A 163 8.20 -12.79 -18.44
N ARG A 164 7.50 -12.35 -19.50
CA ARG A 164 7.74 -11.06 -20.14
C ARG A 164 6.76 -10.02 -19.63
N ILE A 165 7.27 -9.03 -18.90
CA ILE A 165 6.45 -7.92 -18.41
C ILE A 165 6.36 -6.81 -19.46
N THR A 166 5.12 -6.45 -19.76
CA THR A 166 4.75 -5.34 -20.64
C THR A 166 3.82 -4.38 -19.92
N PHE A 167 3.61 -3.19 -20.48
CA PHE A 167 2.71 -2.19 -19.92
C PHE A 167 1.84 -1.52 -20.98
N ASP A 168 0.73 -0.97 -20.50
CA ASP A 168 -0.22 -0.13 -21.23
C ASP A 168 -0.16 1.29 -20.66
N PRO A 169 0.26 2.31 -21.44
CA PRO A 169 0.31 3.70 -20.98
C PRO A 169 -1.07 4.29 -20.68
N ALA A 170 -2.16 3.68 -21.14
CA ALA A 170 -3.53 4.13 -20.87
C ALA A 170 -4.10 3.56 -19.55
N GLY A 171 -3.35 2.72 -18.83
CA GLY A 171 -3.83 2.12 -17.58
C GLY A 171 -4.72 0.89 -17.75
N GLY A 172 -4.83 0.35 -18.97
CA GLY A 172 -5.65 -0.82 -19.29
C GLY A 172 -4.84 -2.12 -19.37
N THR A 173 -5.40 -3.11 -20.06
CA THR A 173 -4.80 -4.42 -20.30
C THR A 173 -4.23 -4.57 -21.71
N ASN A 174 -4.17 -3.50 -22.52
CA ASN A 174 -3.60 -3.55 -23.87
C ASN A 174 -2.07 -3.40 -23.83
N CYS A 175 -1.41 -4.29 -23.09
CA CYS A 175 0.00 -4.19 -22.78
C CYS A 175 0.87 -4.55 -23.99
N THR A 176 1.32 -3.52 -24.70
CA THR A 176 2.11 -3.68 -25.95
C THR A 176 3.55 -3.22 -25.79
N GLN A 177 3.87 -2.43 -24.76
CA GLN A 177 5.19 -1.83 -24.58
C GLN A 177 6.02 -2.62 -23.56
N PRO A 178 7.28 -2.99 -23.84
CA PRO A 178 8.14 -3.67 -22.87
C PRO A 178 8.52 -2.72 -21.74
N ILE A 179 8.61 -3.24 -20.51
CA ILE A 179 9.17 -2.47 -19.39
C ILE A 179 10.70 -2.37 -19.57
N GLN A 180 11.23 -1.15 -19.63
CA GLN A 180 12.68 -0.88 -19.73
C GLN A 180 13.40 -1.22 -18.42
#